data_AF-A0A6I9NQN5-F1
#
_entry.id   AF-A0A6I9NQN5-F1
#
_cell.length_a   1.000
_cell.length_b   1.000
_cell.length_c   1.000
_cell.angle_alpha   90.00
_cell.angle_beta   90.00
_cell.angle_gamma   90.00
#
_symmetry.space_group_name_H-M   'P 1'
#
loop_
_entity.id
_entity.type
_entity.pdbx_description
1 polymer ?
#
loop_
_entity_poly.entity_id
_entity_poly.type
_entity_poly.pdbx_seq_one_letter_code
_entity_poly.pdbx_strand_id
1 'polypeptide(L)'
;QEKTAEQAMLAVRVLVCGGIYNRWRLPWNNNLTIMHFFVGKQCLALFFIVVFAFIFFALQNNKLIELREQQVSPTNILTVTNGSKKQQGVCTFKPLSPKETEEERLILDSIAWPEIPPWPTPISIETTCDPAHSSFTILPRRGGGQWQIGDQLRVMIEMSDFNGRPKTSGGDFLLARLHNSKLQAGVVGKVVDHLNGSYSAVFSLVWEGDAVVE
;
A
#
# COMPACT_ATOMS: atom_id res chain seq x y z
N GLN A 1 41.50 -14.89 18.08
CA GLN A 1 40.43 -13.97 18.54
C GLN A 1 39.20 -14.31 17.72
N GLU A 2 38.46 -15.31 18.20
CA GLU A 2 37.30 -15.90 17.54
C GLU A 2 36.08 -15.09 17.99
N LYS A 3 35.43 -14.38 17.06
CA LYS A 3 34.19 -13.66 17.35
C LYS A 3 33.04 -14.40 16.69
N THR A 4 32.39 -15.19 17.51
CA THR A 4 31.08 -15.82 17.31
C THR A 4 30.05 -14.75 16.96
N ALA A 5 29.41 -14.87 15.80
CA ALA A 5 28.24 -14.06 15.45
C ALA A 5 26.97 -14.80 15.91
N GLU A 6 26.45 -14.40 17.05
CA GLU A 6 25.17 -14.87 17.59
C GLU A 6 23.98 -14.25 16.83
N GLN A 7 23.02 -15.13 16.49
CA GLN A 7 21.57 -14.93 16.52
C GLN A 7 20.99 -13.62 15.94
N ALA A 8 20.48 -13.71 14.70
CA ALA A 8 19.56 -12.73 14.14
C ALA A 8 18.19 -12.83 14.85
N MET A 9 17.89 -11.86 15.70
CA MET A 9 16.55 -11.65 16.27
C MET A 9 15.70 -10.87 15.26
N LEU A 10 14.86 -11.56 14.50
CA LEU A 10 13.98 -10.98 13.48
C LEU A 10 12.64 -10.54 14.10
N ALA A 11 12.30 -9.27 13.94
CA ALA A 11 10.94 -8.77 14.12
C ALA A 11 10.32 -8.61 12.73
N VAL A 12 9.10 -9.10 12.53
CA VAL A 12 8.50 -9.24 11.19
C VAL A 12 7.14 -8.54 11.18
N ARG A 13 6.84 -7.81 10.10
CA ARG A 13 5.52 -7.22 9.84
C ARG A 13 5.13 -7.39 8.38
N VAL A 14 4.19 -8.29 8.13
CA VAL A 14 3.56 -8.47 6.82
C VAL A 14 2.50 -7.38 6.61
N LEU A 15 2.68 -6.54 5.58
CA LEU A 15 1.66 -5.57 5.13
C LEU A 15 0.77 -6.23 4.08
N VAL A 16 -0.40 -6.68 4.50
CA VAL A 16 -1.45 -7.21 3.63
C VAL A 16 -2.68 -6.31 3.74
N CYS A 17 -3.29 -6.04 2.59
CA CYS A 17 -4.55 -5.32 2.37
C CYS A 17 -5.33 -4.92 3.64
N GLY A 18 -5.35 -3.61 3.93
CA GLY A 18 -6.41 -2.98 4.73
C GLY A 18 -6.26 -3.03 6.25
N GLY A 19 -5.22 -2.40 6.81
CA GLY A 19 -5.27 -2.01 8.23
C GLY A 19 -3.93 -1.68 8.86
N ILE A 20 -3.58 -0.40 8.93
CA ILE A 20 -2.62 0.07 9.94
C ILE A 20 -3.39 0.12 11.27
N TYR A 21 -3.40 -0.97 12.03
CA TYR A 21 -3.77 -0.92 13.44
C TYR A 21 -2.51 -0.93 14.29
N ASN A 22 -1.97 0.27 14.53
CA ASN A 22 -1.15 0.52 15.71
C ASN A 22 -2.05 0.34 16.93
N ARG A 23 -2.06 -0.85 17.54
CA ARG A 23 -2.59 -1.02 18.90
C ARG A 23 -1.52 -1.61 19.80
N TRP A 24 -0.73 -0.70 20.37
CA TRP A 24 0.06 -0.94 21.56
C TRP A 24 -0.84 -1.51 22.66
N ARG A 25 -0.63 -2.77 23.04
CA ARG A 25 -1.22 -3.36 24.25
C ARG A 25 -0.15 -3.32 25.33
N LEU A 26 -0.13 -2.22 26.10
CA LEU A 26 0.58 -2.17 27.38
C LEU A 26 -0.33 -2.77 28.47
N PRO A 27 0.21 -3.56 29.41
CA PRO A 27 -0.56 -4.16 30.48
C PRO A 27 -0.93 -3.07 31.51
N TRP A 28 -2.22 -2.96 31.82
CA TRP A 28 -2.71 -2.12 32.89
C TRP A 28 -2.44 -2.82 34.23
N ASN A 29 -1.70 -2.15 35.10
CA ASN A 29 -1.77 -2.38 36.53
C ASN A 29 -2.21 -1.08 37.19
N ASN A 30 -3.23 -1.19 38.04
CA ASN A 30 -3.98 -0.10 38.61
C ASN A 30 -3.13 0.76 39.54
N ASN A 31 -3.07 2.07 39.31
CA ASN A 31 -3.12 3.10 40.35
C ASN A 31 -3.39 4.47 39.73
N LEU A 32 -4.53 5.04 40.11
CA LEU A 32 -5.01 6.35 39.71
C LEU A 32 -4.15 7.41 40.42
N THR A 33 -3.31 8.13 39.67
CA THR A 33 -2.76 9.41 40.12
C THR A 33 -2.95 10.41 38.99
N ILE A 34 -3.95 11.26 39.19
CA ILE A 34 -4.30 12.38 38.33
C ILE A 34 -3.08 13.33 38.32
N MET A 35 -2.26 13.26 37.27
CA MET A 35 -1.29 14.32 37.00
C MET A 35 -2.07 15.56 36.54
N HIS A 36 -2.36 16.45 37.50
CA HIS A 36 -2.63 17.85 37.22
C HIS A 36 -1.40 18.44 36.52
N PHE A 37 -1.40 18.40 35.18
CA PHE A 37 -0.47 19.18 34.39
C PHE A 37 -0.84 20.67 34.55
N PHE A 38 -0.08 21.34 35.40
CA PHE A 38 0.02 22.80 35.46
C PHE A 38 0.60 23.32 34.14
N VAL A 39 -0.22 23.37 33.09
CA VAL A 39 0.07 24.19 31.90
C VAL A 39 -0.47 25.58 32.23
N GLY A 40 0.45 26.49 32.56
CA GLY A 40 0.11 27.85 32.98
C GLY A 40 -0.85 28.53 31.99
N LYS A 41 -1.79 29.32 32.53
CA LYS A 41 -2.84 30.08 31.81
C LYS A 41 -2.38 30.77 30.51
N GLN A 42 -1.10 31.12 30.41
CA GLN A 42 -0.48 31.77 29.25
C GLN A 42 -0.40 30.85 28.01
N CYS A 43 -0.17 29.54 28.19
CA CYS A 43 -0.04 28.58 27.09
C CYS A 43 -1.39 28.21 26.46
N LEU A 44 -2.46 28.25 27.27
CA LEU A 44 -3.83 28.01 26.80
C LEU A 44 -4.26 29.14 25.85
N ALA A 45 -3.93 30.39 26.19
CA ALA A 45 -4.22 31.55 25.36
C ALA A 45 -3.54 31.49 23.98
N LEU A 46 -2.27 31.08 23.94
CA LEU A 46 -1.53 30.91 22.67
C LEU A 46 -2.14 29.83 21.79
N PHE A 47 -2.59 28.71 22.37
CA PHE A 47 -3.29 27.67 21.63
C PHE A 47 -4.58 28.19 20.98
N PHE A 48 -5.40 28.94 21.72
CA PHE A 48 -6.62 29.55 21.17
C PHE A 48 -6.34 30.58 20.08
N ILE A 49 -5.25 31.36 20.19
CA ILE A 49 -4.85 32.33 19.15
C ILE A 49 -4.46 31.62 17.86
N VAL A 50 -3.70 30.53 17.92
CA VAL A 50 -3.29 29.75 16.74
C VAL A 50 -4.50 29.10 16.07
N VAL A 51 -5.41 28.51 16.85
CA VAL A 51 -6.65 27.91 16.32
C VAL A 51 -7.52 28.97 15.66
N PHE A 52 -7.67 30.15 16.29
CA PHE A 52 -8.47 31.24 15.73
C PHE A 52 -7.87 31.80 14.44
N ALA A 53 -6.55 31.96 14.36
CA ALA A 53 -5.86 32.39 13.15
C ALA A 53 -6.05 31.39 11.99
N PHE A 54 -6.00 30.09 12.28
CA PHE A 54 -6.21 29.04 11.28
C PHE A 54 -7.65 29.03 10.76
N ILE A 55 -8.64 29.17 11.64
CA ILE A 55 -10.06 29.30 11.28
C ILE A 55 -10.28 30.56 10.45
N PHE A 56 -9.72 31.70 10.86
CA PHE A 56 -9.84 32.95 10.10
C PHE A 56 -9.22 32.83 8.70
N PHE A 57 -8.05 32.21 8.57
CA PHE A 57 -7.42 31.95 7.28
C PHE A 57 -8.27 31.03 6.39
N ALA A 58 -8.85 29.97 6.97
CA ALA A 58 -9.78 29.08 6.26
C ALA A 58 -11.06 29.82 5.80
N LEU A 59 -11.61 30.70 6.63
CA LEU A 59 -12.79 31.52 6.29
C LEU A 59 -12.49 32.55 5.19
N GLN A 60 -11.28 33.13 5.17
CA GLN A 60 -10.85 34.02 4.07
C GLN A 60 -10.66 33.25 2.76
N ASN A 61 -10.13 32.03 2.80
CA ASN A 61 -9.96 31.18 1.62
C ASN A 61 -11.30 30.70 1.04
N ASN A 62 -12.30 30.45 1.88
CA ASN A 62 -13.63 30.04 1.42
C ASN A 62 -14.39 31.17 0.71
N LYS A 63 -14.13 32.44 1.05
CA LYS A 63 -14.74 33.61 0.40
C LYS A 63 -14.27 33.82 -1.06
N LEU A 64 -13.12 33.25 -1.42
CA LEU A 64 -12.59 33.24 -2.80
C LEU A 64 -13.26 32.17 -3.69
N ILE A 65 -13.91 31.16 -3.10
CA ILE A 65 -14.59 30.09 -3.84
C ILE A 65 -16.00 30.54 -4.28
N GLU A 66 -16.71 31.32 -3.45
CA GLU A 66 -18.05 31.86 -3.82
C GLU A 66 -18.01 32.85 -5.00
N LEU A 67 -16.92 33.59 -5.19
CA LEU A 67 -16.77 34.49 -6.35
C LEU A 67 -16.55 33.75 -7.69
N ARG A 68 -16.31 32.43 -7.65
CA ARG A 68 -16.12 31.60 -8.85
C ARG A 68 -17.42 30.98 -9.35
N GLU A 69 -18.44 30.82 -8.50
CA GLU A 69 -19.71 30.20 -8.90
C GLU A 69 -20.71 31.18 -9.53
N GLN A 70 -20.50 32.49 -9.43
CA GLN A 70 -21.44 33.48 -9.95
C GLN A 70 -21.35 33.73 -11.48
N GLN A 71 -20.68 32.86 -12.23
CA GLN A 71 -20.50 33.00 -13.69
C GLN A 71 -21.09 31.88 -14.56
N VAL A 72 -21.93 30.98 -14.04
CA VAL A 72 -22.68 30.06 -14.91
C VAL A 72 -24.13 29.94 -14.46
N SER A 73 -24.94 30.94 -14.82
CA SER A 73 -26.41 30.81 -14.83
C SER A 73 -26.88 30.42 -16.24
N PRO A 74 -27.85 29.51 -16.39
CA PRO A 74 -28.30 28.99 -17.67
C PRO A 74 -29.45 29.85 -18.24
N THR A 75 -29.20 30.62 -19.29
CA THR A 75 -30.31 31.25 -20.05
C THR A 75 -30.03 31.25 -21.56
N ASN A 76 -30.64 30.27 -22.23
CA ASN A 76 -31.43 30.32 -23.45
C ASN A 76 -31.18 31.37 -24.56
N ILE A 77 -31.57 30.91 -25.77
CA ILE A 77 -31.96 31.62 -27.01
C ILE A 77 -30.73 32.10 -27.84
N LEU A 78 -30.49 31.71 -29.10
CA LEU A 78 -31.34 31.91 -30.28
C LEU A 78 -30.89 31.06 -31.48
N THR A 79 -31.87 30.48 -32.17
CA THR A 79 -31.88 30.16 -33.60
C THR A 79 -31.43 31.36 -34.43
N VAL A 80 -30.26 31.31 -35.07
CA VAL A 80 -29.91 32.16 -36.24
C VAL A 80 -28.91 31.42 -37.15
N THR A 81 -29.44 30.99 -38.30
CA THR A 81 -28.88 30.88 -39.66
C THR A 81 -27.53 30.19 -39.92
N ASN A 82 -27.57 29.33 -40.96
CA ASN A 82 -26.47 28.88 -41.82
C ASN A 82 -25.30 29.87 -41.87
N GLY A 83 -24.22 29.50 -41.18
CA GLY A 83 -22.91 30.12 -41.27
C GLY A 83 -21.90 29.09 -40.79
N SER A 84 -21.00 28.70 -41.68
CA SER A 84 -19.95 27.69 -41.51
C SER A 84 -19.25 27.74 -40.14
N LYS A 85 -19.68 26.87 -39.21
CA LYS A 85 -18.86 26.47 -38.06
C LYS A 85 -18.61 24.97 -38.14
N LYS A 86 -17.39 24.68 -38.60
CA LYS A 86 -16.75 23.36 -38.60
C LYS A 86 -16.96 22.73 -37.23
N GLN A 87 -17.78 21.67 -37.17
CA GLN A 87 -17.88 20.83 -35.99
C GLN A 87 -16.47 20.30 -35.70
N GLN A 88 -15.84 20.77 -34.63
CA GLN A 88 -14.56 20.23 -34.18
C GLN A 88 -14.82 18.81 -33.68
N GLY A 89 -14.13 17.88 -34.32
CA GLY A 89 -14.54 16.48 -34.44
C GLY A 89 -14.45 15.70 -33.14
N VAL A 90 -15.40 14.78 -33.01
CA VAL A 90 -15.26 13.55 -32.23
C VAL A 90 -13.91 12.93 -32.60
N CYS A 91 -13.03 12.73 -31.61
CA CYS A 91 -11.80 11.97 -31.83
C CYS A 91 -12.19 10.59 -32.35
N THR A 92 -11.96 10.35 -33.64
CA THR A 92 -12.18 9.03 -34.25
C THR A 92 -10.93 8.23 -33.98
N PHE A 93 -11.02 7.21 -33.13
CA PHE A 93 -9.92 6.26 -32.95
C PHE A 93 -9.58 5.65 -34.31
N LYS A 94 -8.31 5.73 -34.69
CA LYS A 94 -7.85 5.00 -35.88
C LYS A 94 -7.90 3.51 -35.57
N PRO A 95 -8.36 2.65 -36.50
CA PRO A 95 -8.21 1.21 -36.35
C PRO A 95 -6.72 0.88 -36.23
N LEU A 96 -6.40 -0.08 -35.35
CA LEU A 96 -5.04 -0.56 -35.19
C LEU A 96 -4.56 -1.23 -36.49
N SER A 97 -3.29 -1.03 -36.82
CA SER A 97 -2.64 -1.81 -37.87
C SER A 97 -2.49 -3.27 -37.44
N PRO A 98 -2.31 -4.22 -38.38
CA PRO A 98 -2.14 -5.64 -38.03
C PRO A 98 -0.98 -5.89 -37.05
N LYS A 99 0.08 -5.09 -37.13
CA LYS A 99 1.23 -5.17 -36.23
C LYS A 99 0.87 -4.71 -34.81
N GLU A 100 0.14 -3.60 -34.70
CA GLU A 100 -0.30 -3.05 -33.41
C GLU A 100 -1.32 -3.98 -32.74
N THR A 101 -2.21 -4.61 -33.51
CA THR A 101 -3.14 -5.62 -32.98
C THR A 101 -2.43 -6.84 -32.42
N GLU A 102 -1.37 -7.33 -33.07
CA GLU A 102 -0.59 -8.44 -32.52
C GLU A 102 0.18 -8.03 -31.25
N GLU A 103 0.77 -6.83 -31.24
CA GLU A 103 1.42 -6.28 -30.05
C GLU A 103 0.42 -6.13 -28.89
N GLU A 104 -0.76 -5.56 -29.15
CA GLU A 104 -1.86 -5.48 -28.19
C GLU A 104 -2.22 -6.87 -27.64
N ARG A 105 -2.39 -7.85 -28.52
CA ARG A 105 -2.71 -9.23 -28.11
C ARG A 105 -1.65 -9.81 -27.20
N LEU A 106 -0.36 -9.62 -27.52
CA LEU A 106 0.76 -10.08 -26.70
C LEU A 106 0.81 -9.37 -25.34
N ILE A 107 0.55 -8.07 -25.32
CA ILE A 107 0.47 -7.30 -24.08
C ILE A 107 -0.68 -7.81 -23.21
N LEU A 108 -1.88 -7.96 -23.78
CA LEU A 108 -3.06 -8.45 -23.07
C LEU A 108 -2.85 -9.85 -22.52
N ASP A 109 -2.22 -10.74 -23.29
CA ASP A 109 -1.86 -12.10 -22.84
C ASP A 109 -0.85 -12.06 -21.68
N SER A 110 0.13 -11.14 -21.73
CA SER A 110 1.16 -11.01 -20.68
C SER A 110 0.67 -10.48 -19.34
N ILE A 111 -0.48 -9.79 -19.31
CA ILE A 111 -1.11 -9.25 -18.10
C ILE A 111 -2.37 -10.02 -17.71
N ALA A 112 -2.71 -11.09 -18.44
CA ALA A 112 -3.90 -11.88 -18.19
C ALA A 112 -3.80 -12.56 -16.82
N TRP A 113 -4.79 -12.30 -15.98
CA TRP A 113 -5.00 -13.05 -14.74
C TRP A 113 -5.79 -14.34 -15.05
N PRO A 114 -5.54 -15.47 -14.36
CA PRO A 114 -6.36 -16.67 -14.51
C PRO A 114 -7.85 -16.39 -14.28
N GLU A 115 -8.71 -17.27 -14.82
CA GLU A 115 -10.15 -17.18 -14.65
C GLU A 115 -10.53 -17.02 -13.17
N ILE A 116 -11.27 -15.96 -12.88
CA ILE A 116 -11.69 -15.62 -11.53
C ILE A 116 -12.80 -16.61 -11.14
N PRO A 117 -12.61 -17.46 -10.11
CA PRO A 117 -13.68 -18.33 -9.65
C PRO A 117 -14.90 -17.50 -9.26
N PRO A 118 -16.14 -18.01 -9.48
CA PRO A 118 -17.34 -17.27 -9.14
C PRO A 118 -17.31 -16.88 -7.66
N TRP A 119 -17.44 -15.58 -7.40
CA TRP A 119 -17.39 -15.03 -6.06
C TRP A 119 -18.48 -15.67 -5.19
N PRO A 120 -18.15 -16.21 -4.00
CA PRO A 120 -19.17 -16.70 -3.08
C PRO A 120 -20.04 -15.51 -2.67
N THR A 121 -21.34 -15.62 -2.95
CA THR A 121 -22.36 -14.67 -2.52
C THR A 121 -23.16 -15.32 -1.39
N PRO A 122 -23.29 -14.68 -0.21
CA PRO A 122 -22.71 -13.39 0.19
C PRO A 122 -21.21 -13.46 0.49
N ILE A 123 -20.50 -12.34 0.26
CA ILE A 123 -19.09 -12.18 0.63
C ILE A 123 -19.01 -12.08 2.16
N SER A 124 -18.30 -13.00 2.80
CA SER A 124 -18.04 -12.95 4.24
C SER A 124 -16.65 -12.37 4.52
N ILE A 125 -16.56 -11.46 5.48
CA ILE A 125 -15.27 -10.93 5.96
C ILE A 125 -14.41 -12.07 6.51
N GLU A 126 -15.01 -13.09 7.14
CA GLU A 126 -14.26 -14.22 7.69
C GLU A 126 -13.52 -15.04 6.62
N THR A 127 -13.93 -14.92 5.36
CA THR A 127 -13.32 -15.59 4.20
C THR A 127 -12.31 -14.71 3.45
N THR A 128 -12.11 -13.46 3.89
CA THR A 128 -11.08 -12.59 3.32
C THR A 128 -9.73 -12.78 4.01
N CYS A 129 -8.68 -12.21 3.44
CA CYS A 129 -7.32 -12.39 3.91
C CYS A 129 -7.08 -11.75 5.28
N ASP A 130 -6.33 -12.44 6.16
CA ASP A 130 -5.89 -11.93 7.46
C ASP A 130 -4.36 -12.02 7.62
N PRO A 131 -3.66 -10.88 7.71
CA PRO A 131 -2.22 -10.88 7.96
C PRO A 131 -1.84 -11.52 9.30
N ALA A 132 -2.72 -11.55 10.31
CA ALA A 132 -2.39 -12.11 11.63
C ALA A 132 -2.26 -13.64 11.62
N HIS A 133 -2.97 -14.31 10.72
CA HIS A 133 -2.91 -15.77 10.54
C HIS A 133 -2.03 -16.19 9.35
N SER A 134 -1.55 -15.23 8.57
CA SER A 134 -0.62 -15.47 7.47
C SER A 134 0.81 -15.62 8.01
N SER A 135 1.65 -16.34 7.28
CA SER A 135 3.03 -16.58 7.72
C SER A 135 4.02 -16.47 6.57
N PHE A 136 5.30 -16.40 6.93
CA PHE A 136 6.38 -16.43 5.95
C PHE A 136 7.55 -17.25 6.50
N THR A 137 8.30 -17.87 5.59
CA THR A 137 9.45 -18.72 5.91
C THR A 137 10.63 -18.33 5.03
N ILE A 138 11.76 -18.01 5.65
CA ILE A 138 13.01 -17.79 4.93
C ILE A 138 13.54 -19.15 4.45
N LEU A 139 13.70 -19.31 3.15
CA LEU A 139 14.21 -20.55 2.57
C LEU A 139 15.74 -20.62 2.73
N PRO A 140 16.29 -21.83 2.91
CA PRO A 140 17.73 -22.01 3.03
C PRO A 140 18.45 -21.55 1.76
N ARG A 141 19.68 -21.09 1.93
CA ARG A 141 20.54 -20.68 0.82
C ARG A 141 20.74 -21.81 -0.17
N ARG A 142 20.64 -21.50 -1.47
CA ARG A 142 20.96 -22.47 -2.53
C ARG A 142 22.44 -22.83 -2.43
N GLY A 143 22.75 -24.10 -2.23
CA GLY A 143 24.15 -24.57 -2.01
C GLY A 143 24.61 -24.57 -0.55
N GLY A 144 23.74 -24.20 0.40
CA GLY A 144 24.03 -24.26 1.84
C GLY A 144 25.07 -23.22 2.32
N GLY A 145 25.38 -23.26 3.61
CA GLY A 145 26.33 -22.35 4.25
C GLY A 145 25.76 -20.95 4.55
N GLN A 146 26.67 -20.01 4.85
CA GLN A 146 26.33 -18.63 5.21
C GLN A 146 26.03 -17.77 3.98
N TRP A 147 25.09 -16.85 4.12
CA TRP A 147 24.74 -15.86 3.10
C TRP A 147 25.93 -14.93 2.77
N GLN A 148 26.03 -14.55 1.50
CA GLN A 148 27.06 -13.64 0.97
C GLN A 148 26.39 -12.47 0.23
N ILE A 149 27.12 -11.36 0.09
CA ILE A 149 26.70 -10.26 -0.77
C ILE A 149 26.58 -10.77 -2.20
N GLY A 150 25.49 -10.41 -2.88
CA GLY A 150 25.14 -10.88 -4.22
C GLY A 150 24.25 -12.12 -4.25
N ASP A 151 24.08 -12.83 -3.12
CA ASP A 151 23.14 -13.95 -3.04
C ASP A 151 21.68 -13.49 -3.15
N GLN A 152 20.81 -14.42 -3.53
CA GLN A 152 19.36 -14.21 -3.54
C GLN A 152 18.70 -14.92 -2.35
N LEU A 153 18.22 -14.12 -1.40
CA LEU A 153 17.38 -14.58 -0.32
C LEU A 153 15.97 -14.86 -0.85
N ARG A 154 15.45 -16.07 -0.63
CA ARG A 154 14.09 -16.44 -0.99
C ARG A 154 13.25 -16.60 0.26
N VAL A 155 12.03 -16.10 0.20
CA VAL A 155 11.05 -16.16 1.27
C VAL A 155 9.77 -16.74 0.69
N MET A 156 9.26 -17.80 1.32
CA MET A 156 7.92 -18.32 1.04
C MET A 156 6.93 -17.58 1.93
N ILE A 157 5.78 -17.17 1.38
CA ILE A 157 4.70 -16.49 2.08
C ILE A 157 3.44 -17.33 1.89
N GLU A 158 2.76 -17.64 2.98
CA GLU A 158 1.53 -18.42 3.00
C GLU A 158 0.42 -17.55 3.59
N MET A 159 -0.59 -17.27 2.77
CA MET A 159 -1.69 -16.39 3.15
C MET A 159 -2.86 -17.19 3.70
N SER A 160 -3.48 -16.64 4.75
CA SER A 160 -4.62 -17.27 5.44
C SER A 160 -5.81 -16.33 5.51
N ASP A 161 -7.01 -16.90 5.66
CA ASP A 161 -8.22 -16.14 5.99
C ASP A 161 -8.32 -15.81 7.49
N PHE A 162 -9.35 -15.05 7.87
CA PHE A 162 -9.62 -14.69 9.27
C PHE A 162 -9.93 -15.90 10.18
N ASN A 163 -10.29 -17.04 9.60
CA ASN A 163 -10.48 -18.30 10.31
C ASN A 163 -9.18 -19.13 10.41
N GLY A 164 -8.05 -18.59 9.93
CA GLY A 164 -6.75 -19.25 9.91
C GLY A 164 -6.64 -20.36 8.87
N ARG A 165 -7.55 -20.43 7.89
CA ARG A 165 -7.48 -21.42 6.81
C ARG A 165 -6.57 -20.89 5.70
N PRO A 166 -5.66 -21.72 5.15
CA PRO A 166 -4.86 -21.31 4.00
C PRO A 166 -5.74 -20.90 2.83
N LYS A 167 -5.39 -19.80 2.18
CA LYS A 167 -6.06 -19.38 0.95
C LYS A 167 -5.75 -20.37 -0.16
N THR A 168 -6.69 -20.50 -1.10
CA THR A 168 -6.54 -21.34 -2.31
C THR A 168 -6.44 -20.50 -3.58
N SER A 169 -6.49 -19.19 -3.46
CA SER A 169 -6.44 -18.24 -4.57
C SER A 169 -5.39 -17.17 -4.30
N GLY A 170 -4.71 -16.75 -5.36
CA GLY A 170 -3.83 -15.58 -5.34
C GLY A 170 -4.58 -14.24 -5.45
N GLY A 171 -3.86 -13.20 -5.87
CA GLY A 171 -4.37 -11.87 -6.18
C GLY A 171 -4.24 -10.86 -5.04
N ASP A 172 -3.62 -11.25 -3.92
CA ASP A 172 -3.36 -10.33 -2.82
C ASP A 172 -2.20 -9.39 -3.18
N PHE A 173 -2.32 -8.12 -2.77
CA PHE A 173 -1.24 -7.16 -2.93
C PHE A 173 -0.26 -7.29 -1.77
N LEU A 174 0.99 -7.66 -2.09
CA LEU A 174 2.09 -7.81 -1.13
C LEU A 174 3.23 -6.85 -1.46
N LEU A 175 3.77 -6.20 -0.43
CA LEU A 175 5.04 -5.49 -0.50
C LEU A 175 6.04 -6.18 0.42
N ALA A 176 7.13 -6.66 -0.17
CA ALA A 176 8.19 -7.33 0.57
C ALA A 176 9.43 -6.41 0.62
N ARG A 177 9.98 -6.18 1.81
CA ARG A 177 11.15 -5.31 2.03
C ARG A 177 12.17 -6.00 2.92
N LEU A 178 13.42 -6.02 2.47
CA LEU A 178 14.56 -6.34 3.32
C LEU A 178 15.25 -5.02 3.70
N HIS A 179 15.53 -4.79 4.98
CA HIS A 179 16.15 -3.55 5.42
C HIS A 179 17.05 -3.70 6.65
N ASN A 180 17.93 -2.72 6.85
CA ASN A 180 18.77 -2.59 8.03
C ASN A 180 18.75 -1.13 8.50
N SER A 181 18.12 -0.88 9.65
CA SER A 181 17.98 0.47 10.21
C SER A 181 19.32 1.09 10.64
N LYS A 182 20.30 0.27 11.06
CA LYS A 182 21.64 0.75 11.47
C LYS A 182 22.40 1.31 10.27
N LEU A 183 22.28 0.65 9.11
CA LEU A 183 22.93 1.05 7.86
C LEU A 183 22.09 2.00 7.00
N GLN A 184 20.84 2.28 7.39
CA GLN A 184 19.86 3.00 6.56
C GLN A 184 19.73 2.41 5.14
N ALA A 185 19.89 1.09 5.03
CA ALA A 185 19.86 0.36 3.78
C ALA A 185 18.54 -0.43 3.65
N GLY A 186 18.04 -0.55 2.43
CA GLY A 186 16.86 -1.34 2.14
C GLY A 186 16.79 -1.75 0.68
N VAL A 187 16.19 -2.91 0.43
CA VAL A 187 15.92 -3.45 -0.90
C VAL A 187 14.50 -4.00 -0.95
N VAL A 188 13.81 -3.71 -2.05
CA VAL A 188 12.47 -4.24 -2.31
C VAL A 188 12.60 -5.64 -2.92
N GLY A 189 11.81 -6.57 -2.40
CA GLY A 189 11.75 -7.95 -2.91
C GLY A 189 10.84 -8.04 -4.13
N LYS A 190 11.22 -8.88 -5.09
CA LYS A 190 10.31 -9.29 -6.16
C LYS A 190 9.33 -10.32 -5.61
N VAL A 191 8.05 -9.98 -5.60
CA VAL A 191 6.97 -10.91 -5.22
C VAL A 191 6.46 -11.64 -6.46
N VAL A 192 6.26 -12.96 -6.34
CA VAL A 192 5.65 -13.82 -7.34
C VAL A 192 4.46 -14.52 -6.71
N ASP A 193 3.29 -14.37 -7.30
CA ASP A 193 2.08 -15.08 -6.92
C ASP A 193 2.07 -16.48 -7.57
N HIS A 194 1.82 -17.52 -6.76
CA HIS A 194 1.71 -18.89 -7.24
C HIS A 194 0.26 -19.29 -7.55
N LEU A 195 -0.69 -18.35 -7.45
CA LEU A 195 -2.11 -18.45 -7.75
C LEU A 195 -2.90 -19.41 -6.85
N ASN A 196 -2.28 -19.89 -5.77
CA ASN A 196 -2.83 -20.88 -4.85
C ASN A 196 -2.88 -20.38 -3.39
N GLY A 197 -2.76 -19.06 -3.17
CA GLY A 197 -2.68 -18.46 -1.83
C GLY A 197 -1.26 -18.44 -1.24
N SER A 198 -0.26 -18.94 -1.96
CA SER A 198 1.16 -18.80 -1.60
C SER A 198 1.90 -17.88 -2.57
N TYR A 199 2.95 -17.24 -2.05
CA TYR A 199 3.75 -16.29 -2.79
C TYR A 199 5.24 -16.51 -2.48
N SER A 200 6.11 -16.17 -3.43
CA SER A 200 7.56 -16.09 -3.21
C SER A 200 8.02 -14.65 -3.25
N ALA A 201 8.75 -14.21 -2.22
CA ALA A 201 9.53 -12.97 -2.28
C ALA A 201 11.03 -13.28 -2.47
N VAL A 202 11.67 -12.60 -3.42
CA VAL A 202 13.09 -12.76 -3.72
C VAL A 202 13.83 -11.43 -3.53
N PHE A 203 14.87 -11.43 -2.71
CA PHE A 203 15.69 -10.25 -2.41
C PHE A 203 17.13 -10.47 -2.83
N SER A 204 17.75 -9.44 -3.41
CA SER A 204 19.20 -9.40 -3.60
C SER A 204 19.88 -8.93 -2.31
N LEU A 205 20.84 -9.70 -1.80
CA LEU A 205 21.62 -9.28 -0.63
C LEU A 205 22.70 -8.29 -1.05
N VAL A 206 22.53 -7.02 -0.68
CA VAL A 206 23.41 -5.92 -1.14
C VAL A 206 24.28 -5.31 -0.03
N TRP A 207 24.25 -5.88 1.18
CA TRP A 207 25.13 -5.50 2.29
C TRP A 207 25.48 -6.71 3.17
N GLU A 208 26.54 -6.58 3.95
CA GLU A 208 26.93 -7.53 4.99
C GLU A 208 26.27 -7.20 6.33
N GLY A 209 25.95 -8.24 7.11
CA GLY A 209 25.44 -8.14 8.47
C GLY A 209 23.94 -8.39 8.59
N ASP A 210 23.35 -7.88 9.66
CA ASP A 210 21.94 -8.11 9.98
C ASP A 210 21.00 -7.54 8.91
N ALA A 211 19.85 -8.18 8.76
CA ALA A 211 18.77 -7.67 7.94
C ALA A 211 17.42 -8.12 8.50
N VAL A 212 16.41 -7.28 8.30
CA VAL A 212 15.03 -7.51 8.72
C VAL A 212 14.16 -7.63 7.48
N VAL A 213 13.40 -8.73 7.38
CA VAL A 213 12.39 -8.97 6.35
C VAL A 213 11.03 -8.49 6.87
N GLU A 214 10.34 -7.70 6.06
CA GLU A 214 8.97 -7.23 6.24
C GLU A 214 8.13 -7.54 5.00
#